data_AF-A0A1Y2RBS7-F1
#
_entry.id   AF-A0A1Y2RBS7-F1
#
_cell.length_a   1.000
_cell.length_b   1.000
_cell.length_c   1.000
_cell.angle_alpha   90.00
_cell.angle_beta   90.00
_cell.angle_gamma   90.00
#
_symmetry.space_group_name_H-M   'P 1'
#
loop_
_entity.id
_entity.type
_entity.pdbx_description
1 polymer ?
#
loop_
_entity_poly.entity_id
_entity_poly.type
_entity_poly.pdbx_seq_one_letter_code
_entity_poly.pdbx_strand_id
1 'polypeptide(L)'
;MEKIFTKAEEMADNVKDYINTRIESAKLSVAEKSSKLMANAMAAIIVTAILFFFFLFAGIALSLVLGEWVSNTWAGFLIVAALYLLIGLIVWSCREKIIRLPIMNALIKQFFADDEEN
;
A
#
# COMPACT_ATOMS: atom_id res chain seq x y z
N MET A 1 -43.28 18.99 38.46
CA MET A 1 -42.65 17.86 37.73
C MET A 1 -42.19 18.25 36.32
N GLU A 2 -42.59 19.40 35.77
CA GLU A 2 -42.26 19.80 34.39
C GLU A 2 -40.79 20.21 34.14
N LYS A 3 -40.11 20.84 35.10
CA LYS A 3 -38.74 21.37 34.91
C LYS A 3 -37.65 20.32 34.65
N ILE A 4 -37.92 19.05 34.98
CA ILE A 4 -36.94 17.96 34.90
C ILE A 4 -36.95 17.32 33.51
N PHE A 5 -38.12 17.34 32.83
CA PHE A 5 -38.26 16.90 31.45
C PHE A 5 -37.63 17.89 30.48
N THR A 6 -37.84 19.19 30.66
CA THR A 6 -37.23 20.22 29.79
C THR A 6 -35.70 20.20 29.86
N LYS A 7 -35.14 19.98 31.05
CA LYS A 7 -33.68 19.90 31.25
C LYS A 7 -33.08 18.63 30.66
N ALA A 8 -33.83 17.52 30.69
CA ALA A 8 -33.44 16.27 30.04
C ALA A 8 -33.51 16.39 28.51
N GLU A 9 -34.47 17.14 27.99
CA GLU A 9 -34.64 17.42 26.56
C GLU A 9 -33.52 18.33 26.02
N GLU A 10 -33.17 19.40 26.74
CA GLU A 10 -32.00 20.25 26.41
C GLU A 10 -30.68 19.47 26.44
N MET A 11 -30.49 18.57 27.42
CA MET A 11 -29.29 17.72 27.46
C MET A 11 -29.26 16.70 26.32
N ALA A 12 -30.41 16.12 25.96
CA ALA A 12 -30.51 15.20 24.84
C ALA A 12 -30.20 15.90 23.50
N ASP A 13 -30.63 17.15 23.34
CA ASP A 13 -30.40 17.94 22.12
C ASP A 13 -28.92 18.35 21.99
N ASN A 14 -28.29 18.79 23.08
CA ASN A 14 -26.86 19.09 23.12
C ASN A 14 -25.98 17.85 22.85
N VAL A 15 -26.37 16.67 23.37
CA VAL A 15 -25.67 15.40 23.10
C VAL A 15 -25.84 15.00 21.63
N LYS A 16 -27.00 15.26 21.02
CA LYS A 16 -27.27 15.01 19.60
C LYS A 16 -26.36 15.84 18.71
N ASP A 17 -26.19 17.13 19.01
CA ASP A 17 -25.29 18.03 18.25
C ASP A 17 -23.81 17.66 18.42
N TYR A 18 -23.42 17.19 19.61
CA TYR A 18 -22.06 16.69 19.85
C TYR A 18 -21.75 15.42 19.06
N ILE A 19 -22.72 14.51 18.98
CA ILE A 19 -22.62 13.29 18.16
C ILE A 19 -22.61 13.66 16.67
N ASN A 20 -23.43 14.63 16.24
CA ASN A 20 -23.50 15.05 14.85
C ASN A 20 -22.18 15.71 14.38
N THR A 21 -21.58 16.54 15.23
CA THR A 21 -20.28 17.19 14.96
C THR A 21 -19.13 16.18 14.87
N ARG A 22 -19.13 15.15 15.73
CA ARG A 22 -18.16 14.05 15.66
C ARG A 22 -18.37 13.17 14.44
N ILE A 23 -19.62 12.91 14.05
CA ILE A 23 -19.94 12.15 12.82
C ILE A 23 -19.47 12.91 11.59
N GLU A 24 -19.68 14.22 11.53
CA GLU A 24 -19.26 15.04 10.38
C GLU A 24 -17.73 15.13 10.27
N SER A 25 -17.05 15.31 11.40
CA SER A 25 -15.58 15.28 11.48
C SER A 25 -15.01 13.91 11.13
N ALA A 26 -15.66 12.83 11.58
CA ALA A 26 -15.28 11.46 11.25
C ALA A 26 -15.49 11.18 9.75
N LYS A 27 -16.62 11.60 9.17
CA LYS A 27 -16.95 11.40 7.75
C LYS A 27 -15.95 12.11 6.84
N LEU A 28 -15.55 13.33 7.21
CA LEU A 28 -14.56 14.10 6.46
C LEU A 28 -13.17 13.47 6.58
N SER A 29 -12.74 13.07 7.78
CA SER A 29 -11.44 12.40 7.96
C SER A 29 -11.37 11.02 7.28
N VAL A 30 -12.49 10.29 7.24
CA VAL A 30 -12.61 8.99 6.57
C VAL A 30 -12.58 9.18 5.06
N ALA A 31 -13.27 10.20 4.54
CA ALA A 31 -13.18 10.58 3.13
C ALA A 31 -11.75 11.00 2.75
N GLU A 32 -11.09 11.84 3.55
CA GLU A 32 -9.71 12.28 3.29
C GLU A 32 -8.71 11.13 3.38
N LYS A 33 -8.78 10.30 4.42
CA LYS A 33 -7.91 9.12 4.58
C LYS A 33 -8.15 8.10 3.47
N SER A 34 -9.41 7.82 3.13
CA SER A 34 -9.74 6.87 2.05
C SER A 34 -9.30 7.40 0.69
N SER A 35 -9.55 8.69 0.39
CA SER A 35 -9.08 9.32 -0.84
C SER A 35 -7.55 9.35 -0.93
N LYS A 36 -6.84 9.63 0.17
CA LYS A 36 -5.37 9.62 0.20
C LYS A 36 -4.79 8.21 0.06
N LEU A 37 -5.43 7.20 0.66
CA LEU A 37 -5.05 5.80 0.50
C LEU A 37 -5.29 5.31 -0.93
N MET A 38 -6.44 5.64 -1.52
CA MET A 38 -6.75 5.32 -2.92
C MET A 38 -5.81 6.04 -3.88
N ALA A 39 -5.57 7.34 -3.69
CA ALA A 39 -4.64 8.10 -4.51
C ALA A 39 -3.21 7.54 -4.44
N ASN A 40 -2.72 7.19 -3.24
CA ASN A 40 -1.42 6.54 -3.08
C ASN A 40 -1.39 5.15 -3.71
N ALA A 41 -2.45 4.35 -3.57
CA ALA A 41 -2.53 3.03 -4.19
C ALA A 41 -2.50 3.13 -5.73
N MET A 42 -3.27 4.06 -6.31
CA MET A 42 -3.27 4.31 -7.75
C MET A 42 -1.90 4.81 -8.23
N ALA A 43 -1.30 5.76 -7.52
CA ALA A 43 0.05 6.24 -7.85
C ALA A 43 1.07 5.11 -7.75
N ALA A 44 1.01 4.27 -6.72
CA ALA A 44 1.89 3.12 -6.56
C ALA A 44 1.72 2.09 -7.69
N ILE A 45 0.49 1.81 -8.12
CA ILE A 45 0.21 0.93 -9.26
C ILE A 45 0.82 1.51 -10.54
N ILE A 46 0.60 2.79 -10.82
CA ILE A 46 1.14 3.46 -12.02
C ILE A 46 2.67 3.42 -12.01
N VAL A 47 3.31 3.79 -10.89
CA VAL A 47 4.77 3.76 -10.75
C VAL A 47 5.31 2.34 -10.90
N THR A 48 4.66 1.36 -10.26
CA THR A 48 5.05 -0.06 -10.36
C THR A 48 4.92 -0.57 -11.79
N ALA A 49 3.85 -0.18 -12.50
CA ALA A 49 3.65 -0.55 -13.90
C ALA A 49 4.74 0.05 -14.80
N ILE A 50 5.08 1.34 -14.63
CA ILE A 50 6.15 2.00 -15.38
C ILE A 50 7.49 1.31 -15.12
N LEU A 51 7.82 1.03 -13.85
CA LEU A 51 9.04 0.29 -13.51
C LEU A 51 9.04 -1.10 -14.12
N PHE A 52 7.93 -1.81 -14.09
CA PHE A 52 7.81 -3.13 -14.70
C PHE A 52 8.11 -3.09 -16.21
N PHE A 53 7.53 -2.13 -16.94
CA PHE A 53 7.85 -1.93 -18.35
C PHE A 53 9.32 -1.58 -18.56
N PHE A 54 9.89 -0.69 -17.74
CA PHE A 54 11.29 -0.34 -17.81
C PHE A 54 12.20 -1.57 -17.66
N PHE A 55 11.95 -2.41 -16.65
CA PHE A 55 12.72 -3.65 -16.45
C PHE A 55 12.57 -4.62 -17.62
N LEU A 56 11.37 -4.73 -18.20
CA LEU A 56 11.12 -5.58 -19.35
C LEU A 56 11.91 -5.12 -20.57
N PHE A 57 11.87 -3.83 -20.90
CA PHE A 57 12.65 -3.26 -22.00
C PHE A 57 14.16 -3.33 -21.73
N ALA A 58 14.60 -3.07 -20.50
CA ALA A 58 15.99 -3.18 -20.11
C ALA A 58 16.51 -4.62 -20.26
N GLY A 59 15.72 -5.63 -19.87
CA GLY A 59 16.07 -7.03 -20.05
C GLY A 59 16.21 -7.44 -21.51
N ILE A 60 15.32 -6.95 -22.38
CA ILE A 60 15.40 -7.16 -23.84
C ILE A 60 16.65 -6.49 -24.41
N ALA A 61 16.93 -5.24 -24.02
CA ALA A 61 18.13 -4.52 -24.47
C ALA A 61 19.42 -5.22 -24.04
N LEU A 62 19.50 -5.67 -22.78
CA LEU A 62 20.63 -6.46 -22.26
C LEU A 62 20.81 -7.76 -23.03
N SER A 63 19.71 -8.46 -23.34
CA SER A 63 19.72 -9.69 -24.11
C SER A 63 20.27 -9.47 -25.53
N LEU A 64 19.87 -8.39 -26.20
CA LEU A 64 20.36 -8.06 -27.54
C LEU A 64 21.86 -7.73 -27.54
N VAL A 65 22.32 -6.90 -26.60
CA VAL A 65 23.75 -6.55 -26.47
C VAL A 65 24.61 -7.77 -26.17
N LEU A 66 24.17 -8.62 -25.24
CA LEU A 66 24.85 -9.87 -24.91
C LEU A 66 24.80 -10.88 -26.07
N GLY A 67 23.67 -10.94 -26.78
CA GLY A 67 23.49 -11.80 -27.95
C GLY A 67 24.40 -11.41 -29.11
N GLU A 68 24.65 -10.12 -29.30
CA GLU A 68 25.57 -9.60 -30.31
C GLU A 68 27.03 -9.92 -29.99
N TRP A 69 27.43 -9.83 -28.71
CA TRP A 69 28.77 -10.24 -28.26
C TRP A 69 29.04 -11.73 -28.41
N VAL A 70 28.02 -12.57 -28.23
CA VAL A 70 28.11 -14.03 -28.40
C VAL A 70 27.90 -14.44 -29.87
N SER A 71 27.66 -13.49 -30.78
CA SER A 71 27.36 -13.71 -32.20
C SER A 71 26.13 -14.59 -32.46
N ASN A 72 25.28 -14.80 -31.43
CA ASN A 72 24.13 -15.67 -31.48
C ASN A 72 23.04 -15.17 -30.53
N THR A 73 21.94 -14.68 -31.11
CA THR A 73 20.87 -13.96 -30.39
C THR A 73 20.17 -14.84 -29.34
N TRP A 74 20.09 -16.16 -29.58
CA TRP A 74 19.54 -17.12 -28.62
C TRP A 74 20.32 -17.07 -27.29
N ALA A 75 21.65 -17.05 -27.35
CA ALA A 75 22.49 -17.17 -26.17
C ALA A 75 22.33 -15.97 -25.21
N GLY A 76 22.13 -14.77 -25.77
CA GLY A 76 21.82 -13.56 -24.98
C GLY A 76 20.53 -13.71 -24.18
N PHE A 77 19.47 -14.22 -24.79
CA PHE A 77 18.22 -14.48 -24.09
C PHE A 77 18.36 -15.56 -23.02
N LEU A 78 19.13 -16.61 -23.28
CA LEU A 78 19.31 -17.71 -22.34
C LEU A 78 20.09 -17.28 -21.09
N ILE A 79 21.13 -16.45 -21.26
CA ILE A 79 21.88 -15.88 -20.13
C ILE A 79 21.00 -14.96 -19.31
N VAL A 80 20.25 -14.06 -19.94
CA VAL A 80 19.33 -13.15 -19.24
C VAL A 80 18.23 -13.93 -18.52
N ALA A 81 17.68 -14.98 -19.14
CA ALA A 81 16.70 -15.87 -18.51
C ALA A 81 17.27 -16.59 -17.28
N ALA A 82 18.49 -17.10 -17.35
CA ALA A 82 19.18 -17.72 -16.21
C ALA A 82 19.41 -16.70 -15.08
N LEU A 83 19.77 -15.46 -15.43
CA LEU A 83 19.96 -14.36 -14.46
C LEU A 83 18.64 -14.00 -13.77
N TYR A 84 17.54 -13.87 -14.52
CA TYR A 84 16.20 -13.64 -13.95
C TYR A 84 15.72 -14.81 -13.09
N LEU A 85 16.02 -16.05 -13.46
CA LEU A 85 15.70 -17.22 -12.65
C LEU A 85 16.46 -17.19 -11.33
N LEU A 86 17.75 -16.83 -11.35
CA LEU A 86 18.59 -16.71 -10.16
C LEU A 86 18.09 -15.58 -9.24
N ILE A 87 17.75 -14.42 -9.80
CA ILE A 87 17.10 -13.31 -9.06
C ILE A 87 15.77 -13.79 -8.46
N GLY A 88 14.93 -14.48 -9.24
CA GLY A 88 13.66 -15.03 -8.76
C GLY A 88 13.82 -16.01 -7.60
N LEU A 89 14.88 -16.83 -7.63
CA LEU A 89 15.19 -17.79 -6.57
C LEU A 89 15.69 -17.06 -5.30
N ILE A 90 16.54 -16.04 -5.45
CA ILE A 90 16.95 -15.16 -4.34
C ILE A 90 15.74 -14.47 -3.72
N VAL A 91 14.87 -13.89 -4.55
CA VAL A 91 13.65 -13.20 -4.10
C VAL A 91 12.71 -14.18 -3.40
N TRP A 92 12.55 -15.41 -3.91
CA TRP A 92 11.78 -16.45 -3.23
C TRP A 92 12.36 -16.73 -1.85
N SER A 93 13.68 -16.89 -1.73
CA SER A 93 14.33 -17.16 -0.45
C SER A 93 14.20 -15.97 0.52
N CYS A 94 14.33 -14.74 0.02
CA CYS A 94 14.17 -13.51 0.80
C CYS A 94 12.71 -13.08 1.02
N ARG A 95 11.72 -13.72 0.38
CA ARG A 95 10.30 -13.32 0.42
C ARG A 95 9.79 -13.20 1.86
N GLU A 96 10.28 -14.08 2.73
CA GLU A 96 9.86 -14.12 4.11
C GLU A 96 10.44 -12.96 4.93
N LYS A 97 11.64 -12.47 4.59
CA LYS A 97 12.23 -11.31 5.28
C LYS A 97 11.84 -9.97 4.68
N ILE A 98 11.64 -9.89 3.36
CA ILE A 98 11.37 -8.61 2.69
C ILE A 98 9.88 -8.26 2.72
N ILE A 99 8.97 -9.25 2.63
CA ILE A 99 7.53 -8.99 2.56
C ILE A 99 6.86 -9.20 3.92
N ARG A 100 7.15 -10.32 4.58
CA ARG A 100 6.45 -10.70 5.82
C ARG A 100 6.76 -9.74 6.97
N LEU A 101 8.02 -9.34 7.14
CA LEU A 101 8.48 -8.47 8.22
C LEU A 101 7.90 -7.05 8.17
N PRO A 102 7.96 -6.28 7.06
CA PRO A 102 7.38 -4.94 7.03
C PRO A 102 5.85 -4.97 7.05
N ILE A 103 5.19 -5.97 6.45
CA ILE A 103 3.74 -6.11 6.56
C ILE A 103 3.35 -6.40 8.02
N MET A 104 4.04 -7.33 8.67
CA MET A 104 3.78 -7.64 10.08
C MET A 104 4.06 -6.43 10.98
N ASN A 105 5.14 -5.67 10.75
CA ASN A 105 5.44 -4.47 11.51
C ASN A 105 4.42 -3.34 11.25
N ALA A 106 3.94 -3.20 10.01
CA ALA A 106 2.89 -2.25 9.68
C ALA A 106 1.55 -2.62 10.34
N LEU A 107 1.18 -3.91 10.32
CA LEU A 107 0.00 -4.42 11.00
C LEU A 107 0.12 -4.23 12.51
N ILE A 108 1.23 -4.64 13.13
CA ILE A 108 1.49 -4.45 14.56
C ILE A 108 1.38 -2.96 14.91
N LYS A 109 2.02 -2.07 14.15
CA LYS A 109 1.92 -0.63 14.40
C LYS A 109 0.49 -0.11 14.26
N GLN A 110 -0.31 -0.65 13.36
CA GLN A 110 -1.69 -0.20 13.17
C GLN A 110 -2.64 -0.73 14.24
N PHE A 111 -2.41 -1.95 14.73
CA PHE A 111 -3.23 -2.56 15.80
C PHE A 111 -2.81 -2.08 17.19
N PHE A 112 -1.51 -2.00 17.50
CA PHE A 112 -1.03 -1.56 18.82
C PHE A 112 -1.04 -0.04 19.01
N ALA A 113 -1.02 0.76 17.93
CA ALA A 113 -1.21 2.21 18.08
C ALA A 113 -2.65 2.59 18.46
N ASP A 114 -3.62 1.67 18.33
CA ASP A 114 -5.01 1.87 18.75
C ASP A 114 -5.24 1.49 20.23
N ASP A 115 -4.34 0.68 20.81
CA ASP A 115 -4.43 0.21 22.21
C ASP A 115 -3.73 1.14 23.22
N GLU A 116 -2.79 2.01 22.79
CA GLU A 116 -2.14 2.98 23.69
C GLU A 116 -2.95 4.28 23.91
N GLU A 117 -4.09 4.46 23.22
CA GLU A 117 -4.97 5.63 23.37
C GLU A 117 -6.30 5.31 24.09
N ASN A 118 -6.35 4.23 24.90
CA ASN A 118 -7.44 3.97 25.86
C ASN A 118 -6.95 4.04 27.32
#